data_AF-A0A7C8AI42-F1
#
_entry.id   AF-A0A7C8AI42-F1
#
_cell.length_a   1.000
_cell.length_b   1.000
_cell.length_c   1.000
_cell.angle_alpha   90.00
_cell.angle_beta   90.00
_cell.angle_gamma   90.00
#
_symmetry.space_group_name_H-M   'P 1'
#
loop_
_entity.id
_entity.type
_entity.pdbx_description
1 polymer ?
#
loop_
_entity_poly.entity_id
_entity_poly.type
_entity_poly.pdbx_seq_one_letter_code
_entity_poly.pdbx_strand_id
1 'polypeptide(L)'
;MRITVMVFTIHRYIFRELLRVFVLAAVALSLTVIPCMLVGPIQKFGVGPKQVVHLLGYFIPIILTFVLPMAALFAAALTYGRFAYENELDACRASGISLLTLIYPGLCLAIIVAIVTLVLSFHVVPAFVHRAEKAIQGNVKQILFRNIQRKGYYTLPDGEFRIYADQAEPTEDILGGVVVIESKGADITKLITAQAAKIVFADIGKLYNKVTVVARQAYQVDDEGRQAYFQRLPVSGRFESLLADSIKFQKIDQIKQIKADMLSFNPIRKLALKIRAQLGAELLAEQIAETIAGQGTGYYQLDAADRIIRLSAGRCVPKSPDLSRKGVDKPPTVELTHTVRLSEYDRIYQNLICHWESERGILKLQDNQVSSPLEIVLYSPSWRHSDGLNGLAQQHVIKNVAVPDDIEEKLSSNNLLPRLLDIRSIFPAASTGLVELSDNLKKEIKSTTNEISAEIHSRLVLGLGCTTLVLIAIALGIIFKGGHLLSAFGTSAIPAAVLVVFILAGKDLTKNPAVPAATGIMVMWSGLVILSAVAIVVYHRLLKT
;
A
#
# COMPACT_ATOMS: atom_id res chain seq x y z
N MET A 1 -40.92 -24.78 -36.85
CA MET A 1 -39.81 -24.15 -37.61
C MET A 1 -40.04 -22.65 -37.87
N ARG A 2 -41.22 -22.20 -38.36
CA ARG A 2 -41.48 -20.75 -38.62
C ARG A 2 -41.44 -19.85 -37.36
N ILE A 3 -42.00 -20.28 -36.23
CA ILE A 3 -42.03 -19.48 -34.98
C ILE A 3 -40.61 -19.26 -34.44
N THR A 4 -39.75 -20.27 -34.47
CA THR A 4 -38.36 -20.19 -34.00
C THR A 4 -37.53 -19.19 -34.81
N VAL A 5 -37.73 -19.14 -36.12
CA VAL A 5 -37.06 -18.16 -37.01
C VAL A 5 -37.56 -16.73 -36.75
N MET A 6 -38.86 -16.57 -36.48
CA MET A 6 -39.45 -15.27 -36.14
C MET A 6 -38.94 -14.75 -34.79
N VAL A 7 -38.89 -15.60 -33.77
CA VAL A 7 -38.34 -15.29 -32.44
C VAL A 7 -36.87 -14.89 -32.54
N PHE A 8 -36.07 -15.60 -33.33
CA PHE A 8 -34.67 -15.26 -33.56
C PHE A 8 -34.50 -13.87 -34.19
N THR A 9 -35.39 -13.50 -35.12
CA THR A 9 -35.37 -12.18 -35.78
C THR A 9 -35.68 -11.06 -34.80
N ILE A 10 -36.68 -11.24 -33.92
CA ILE A 10 -37.04 -10.27 -32.87
C ILE A 10 -35.92 -10.13 -31.86
N HIS A 11 -35.32 -11.26 -31.41
CA HIS A 11 -34.20 -11.24 -30.48
C HIS A 11 -33.03 -10.45 -31.04
N ARG A 12 -32.69 -10.66 -32.31
CA ARG A 12 -31.63 -9.94 -33.01
C ARG A 12 -31.95 -8.44 -33.14
N TYR A 13 -33.20 -8.09 -33.43
CA TYR A 13 -33.62 -6.70 -33.54
C TYR A 13 -33.50 -5.96 -32.20
N ILE A 14 -34.09 -6.50 -31.12
CA ILE A 14 -34.02 -5.94 -29.77
C ILE A 14 -32.57 -5.85 -29.30
N PHE A 15 -31.78 -6.92 -29.47
CA PHE A 15 -30.38 -6.92 -29.06
C PHE A 15 -29.55 -5.88 -29.80
N ARG A 16 -29.75 -5.73 -31.13
CA ARG A 16 -29.00 -4.74 -31.93
C ARG A 16 -29.30 -3.32 -31.47
N GLU A 17 -30.57 -3.01 -31.21
CA GLU A 17 -30.96 -1.68 -30.76
C GLU A 17 -30.43 -1.40 -29.36
N LEU A 18 -30.57 -2.38 -28.46
CA LEU A 18 -30.06 -2.30 -27.09
C LEU A 18 -28.53 -2.10 -27.07
N LEU A 19 -27.79 -2.86 -27.89
CA LEU A 19 -26.33 -2.73 -27.99
C LEU A 19 -25.92 -1.36 -28.55
N ARG A 20 -26.65 -0.83 -29.53
CA ARG A 20 -26.40 0.50 -30.11
C ARG A 20 -26.56 1.60 -29.06
N VAL A 21 -27.66 1.57 -28.30
CA VAL A 21 -27.92 2.54 -27.22
C VAL A 21 -26.89 2.38 -26.10
N PHE A 22 -26.53 1.14 -25.74
CA PHE A 22 -25.51 0.85 -24.74
C PHE A 22 -24.15 1.43 -25.08
N VAL A 23 -23.66 1.24 -26.31
CA VAL A 23 -22.36 1.78 -26.73
C VAL A 23 -22.38 3.30 -26.70
N LEU A 24 -23.44 3.93 -27.20
CA LEU A 24 -23.61 5.39 -27.16
C LEU A 24 -23.64 5.92 -25.71
N ALA A 25 -24.39 5.27 -24.83
CA ALA A 25 -24.48 5.62 -23.41
C ALA A 25 -23.13 5.44 -22.70
N ALA A 26 -22.42 4.35 -22.97
CA ALA A 26 -21.11 4.08 -22.37
C ALA A 26 -20.08 5.14 -22.79
N VAL A 27 -20.07 5.55 -24.05
CA VAL A 27 -19.19 6.63 -24.54
C VAL A 27 -19.58 7.96 -23.89
N ALA A 28 -20.86 8.32 -23.90
CA ALA A 28 -21.34 9.57 -23.32
C ALA A 28 -21.02 9.68 -21.82
N LEU A 29 -21.31 8.63 -21.04
CA LEU A 29 -20.99 8.58 -19.60
C LEU A 29 -19.49 8.54 -19.33
N SER A 30 -18.68 7.90 -20.18
CA SER A 30 -17.22 7.93 -20.03
C SER A 30 -16.69 9.36 -20.21
N LEU A 31 -17.17 10.07 -21.24
CA LEU A 31 -16.77 11.45 -21.52
C LEU A 31 -17.16 12.42 -20.39
N THR A 32 -18.27 12.18 -19.68
CA THR A 32 -18.68 13.03 -18.54
C THR A 32 -17.88 12.73 -17.27
N VAL A 33 -17.51 11.47 -17.01
CA VAL A 33 -16.80 11.08 -15.77
C VAL A 33 -15.30 11.38 -15.84
N ILE A 34 -14.68 11.27 -17.01
CA ILE A 34 -13.23 11.49 -17.20
C ILE A 34 -12.76 12.85 -16.63
N PRO A 35 -13.37 14.00 -16.96
CA PRO A 35 -12.96 15.29 -16.43
C PRO A 35 -13.04 15.37 -14.90
N CYS A 36 -14.07 14.77 -14.30
CA CYS A 36 -14.27 14.78 -12.85
C CYS A 36 -13.13 14.05 -12.12
N MET A 37 -12.67 12.92 -12.66
CA MET A 37 -11.52 12.20 -12.10
C MET A 37 -10.16 12.89 -12.33
N LEU A 38 -10.04 13.77 -13.33
CA LEU A 38 -8.79 14.44 -13.66
C LEU A 38 -8.41 15.55 -12.67
N VAL A 39 -9.39 16.20 -12.03
CA VAL A 39 -9.14 17.36 -11.15
C VAL A 39 -8.20 17.00 -9.99
N GLY A 40 -8.43 15.86 -9.33
CA GLY A 40 -7.66 15.44 -8.16
C GLY A 40 -6.16 15.21 -8.44
N PRO A 41 -5.80 14.33 -9.41
CA PRO A 41 -4.40 14.07 -9.75
C PRO A 41 -3.66 15.30 -10.28
N ILE A 42 -4.33 16.16 -11.05
CA ILE A 42 -3.72 17.39 -11.57
C ILE A 42 -3.34 18.33 -10.42
N GLN A 43 -4.25 18.53 -9.46
CA GLN A 43 -4.01 19.40 -8.31
C GLN A 43 -2.91 18.84 -7.38
N LYS A 44 -2.93 17.53 -7.11
CA LYS A 44 -1.99 16.89 -6.18
C LYS A 44 -0.59 16.72 -6.75
N PHE A 45 -0.46 16.24 -7.99
CA PHE A 45 0.83 15.84 -8.54
C PHE A 45 1.51 16.89 -9.43
N GLY A 46 0.82 17.97 -9.79
CA GLY A 46 1.40 19.04 -10.63
C GLY A 46 1.91 18.51 -11.98
N VAL A 47 1.23 17.49 -12.52
CA VAL A 47 1.64 16.78 -13.74
C VAL A 47 1.44 17.63 -14.98
N GLY A 48 2.42 17.61 -15.89
CA GLY A 48 2.31 18.31 -17.17
C GLY A 48 1.22 17.69 -18.07
N PRO A 49 0.63 18.46 -19.02
CA PRO A 49 -0.53 18.02 -19.82
C PRO A 49 -0.33 16.67 -20.54
N LYS A 50 0.86 16.45 -21.11
CA LYS A 50 1.23 15.18 -21.78
C LYS A 50 1.20 13.98 -20.83
N GLN A 51 1.60 14.18 -19.58
CA GLN A 51 1.64 13.12 -18.57
C GLN A 51 0.25 12.86 -17.97
N VAL A 52 -0.59 13.89 -17.89
CA VAL A 52 -2.01 13.75 -17.53
C VAL A 52 -2.73 12.85 -18.52
N VAL A 53 -2.52 13.03 -19.83
CA VAL A 53 -3.14 12.17 -20.86
C VAL A 53 -2.67 10.72 -20.75
N HIS A 54 -1.38 10.49 -20.52
CA HIS A 54 -0.87 9.13 -20.34
C HIS A 54 -1.41 8.48 -19.06
N LEU A 55 -1.49 9.25 -17.98
CA LEU A 55 -2.06 8.81 -16.71
C LEU A 55 -3.56 8.53 -16.82
N LEU A 56 -4.28 9.35 -17.60
CA LEU A 56 -5.70 9.14 -17.90
C LEU A 56 -5.93 7.80 -18.59
N GLY A 57 -5.07 7.44 -19.55
CA GLY A 57 -5.10 6.13 -20.20
C GLY A 57 -5.06 4.97 -19.21
N TYR A 58 -4.38 5.14 -18.07
CA TYR A 58 -4.34 4.12 -17.01
C TYR A 58 -5.59 4.08 -16.12
N PHE A 59 -6.31 5.18 -15.99
CA PHE A 59 -7.52 5.26 -15.18
C PHE A 59 -8.80 4.87 -15.95
N ILE A 60 -8.76 4.80 -17.29
CA ILE A 60 -9.92 4.39 -18.11
C ILE A 60 -10.54 3.06 -17.65
N PRO A 61 -9.78 1.97 -17.42
CA PRO A 61 -10.36 0.70 -16.97
C PRO A 61 -11.09 0.81 -15.62
N ILE A 62 -10.60 1.66 -14.71
CA ILE A 62 -11.23 1.88 -13.40
C ILE A 62 -12.59 2.56 -13.61
N ILE A 63 -12.64 3.62 -14.42
CA ILE A 63 -13.87 4.34 -14.75
C ILE A 63 -14.88 3.40 -15.42
N LEU A 64 -14.40 2.62 -16.38
CA LEU A 64 -15.23 1.71 -17.17
C LEU A 64 -15.89 0.61 -16.33
N THR A 65 -15.30 0.23 -15.19
CA THR A 65 -15.89 -0.73 -14.24
C THR A 65 -17.21 -0.22 -13.63
N PHE A 66 -17.39 1.10 -13.53
CA PHE A 66 -18.62 1.73 -13.03
C PHE A 66 -19.53 2.23 -14.16
N VAL A 67 -18.94 2.68 -15.26
CA VAL A 67 -19.70 3.22 -16.40
C VAL A 67 -20.47 2.13 -17.15
N LEU A 68 -19.90 0.93 -17.33
CA LEU A 68 -20.57 -0.13 -18.09
C LEU A 68 -21.92 -0.59 -17.47
N PRO A 69 -22.02 -0.88 -16.16
CA PRO A 69 -23.32 -1.21 -15.55
C PRO A 69 -24.35 -0.09 -15.68
N MET A 70 -23.93 1.17 -15.49
CA MET A 70 -24.82 2.33 -15.60
C MET A 70 -25.29 2.56 -17.05
N ALA A 71 -24.40 2.38 -18.03
CA ALA A 71 -24.75 2.46 -19.44
C ALA A 71 -25.71 1.34 -19.87
N ALA A 72 -25.51 0.11 -19.37
CA ALA A 72 -26.40 -1.01 -19.67
C ALA A 72 -27.80 -0.80 -19.08
N LEU A 73 -27.85 -0.29 -17.84
CA LEU A 73 -29.09 0.10 -17.18
C LEU A 73 -29.82 1.20 -17.95
N PHE A 74 -29.13 2.27 -18.37
CA PHE A 74 -29.71 3.34 -19.18
C PHE A 74 -30.24 2.80 -20.51
N ALA A 75 -29.44 2.00 -21.21
CA ALA A 75 -29.82 1.44 -22.50
C ALA A 75 -31.04 0.52 -22.40
N ALA A 76 -31.11 -0.31 -21.35
CA ALA A 76 -32.25 -1.16 -21.09
C ALA A 76 -33.53 -0.38 -20.81
N ALA A 77 -33.48 0.60 -19.90
CA ALA A 77 -34.64 1.44 -19.60
C ALA A 77 -35.14 2.19 -20.84
N LEU A 78 -34.23 2.81 -21.60
CA LEU A 78 -34.57 3.60 -22.78
C LEU A 78 -35.13 2.75 -23.93
N THR A 79 -34.48 1.63 -24.25
CA THR A 79 -34.85 0.80 -25.41
C THR A 79 -36.17 0.09 -25.17
N TYR A 80 -36.34 -0.55 -24.00
CA TYR A 80 -37.60 -1.21 -23.65
C TYR A 80 -38.74 -0.22 -23.38
N GLY A 81 -38.43 0.98 -22.87
CA GLY A 81 -39.42 2.05 -22.75
C GLY A 81 -39.89 2.55 -24.11
N ARG A 82 -39.00 2.67 -25.10
CA ARG A 82 -39.38 3.02 -26.47
C ARG A 82 -40.26 1.94 -27.11
N PHE A 83 -39.87 0.68 -27.03
CA PHE A 83 -40.69 -0.43 -27.57
C PHE A 83 -42.06 -0.56 -26.88
N ALA A 84 -42.16 -0.22 -25.59
CA ALA A 84 -43.43 -0.18 -24.87
C ALA A 84 -44.30 1.02 -25.28
N TYR A 85 -43.68 2.17 -25.59
CA TYR A 85 -44.38 3.37 -26.07
C TYR A 85 -44.89 3.24 -27.50
N GLU A 86 -44.09 2.63 -28.38
CA GLU A 86 -44.44 2.35 -29.78
C GLU A 86 -45.38 1.15 -29.93
N ASN A 87 -45.85 0.56 -28.82
CA ASN A 87 -46.71 -0.62 -28.76
C ASN A 87 -46.13 -1.88 -29.44
N GLU A 88 -44.82 -1.91 -29.73
CA GLU A 88 -44.16 -3.07 -30.34
C GLU A 88 -44.21 -4.30 -29.42
N LEU A 89 -44.04 -4.08 -28.10
CA LEU A 89 -44.13 -5.16 -27.11
C LEU A 89 -45.55 -5.74 -27.00
N ASP A 90 -46.56 -4.87 -27.04
CA ASP A 90 -47.97 -5.30 -26.95
C ASP A 90 -48.40 -6.04 -28.22
N ALA A 91 -47.93 -5.61 -29.41
CA ALA A 91 -48.13 -6.32 -30.67
C ALA A 91 -47.48 -7.73 -30.67
N CYS A 92 -46.28 -7.86 -30.11
CA CYS A 92 -45.63 -9.16 -29.93
C CYS A 92 -46.42 -10.06 -28.97
N ARG A 93 -46.94 -9.51 -27.86
CA ARG A 93 -47.80 -10.23 -26.91
C ARG A 93 -49.09 -10.73 -27.58
N ALA A 94 -49.75 -9.88 -28.38
CA ALA A 94 -50.95 -10.27 -29.15
C ALA A 94 -50.68 -11.39 -30.16
N SER A 95 -49.44 -11.49 -30.65
CA SER A 95 -48.98 -12.56 -31.55
C SER A 95 -48.60 -13.87 -30.83
N GLY A 96 -48.87 -13.98 -29.53
CA GLY A 96 -48.60 -15.18 -28.72
C GLY A 96 -47.16 -15.29 -28.21
N ILE A 97 -46.34 -14.25 -28.36
CA ILE A 97 -44.96 -14.24 -27.84
C ILE A 97 -44.99 -13.82 -26.37
N SER A 98 -44.46 -14.67 -25.48
CA SER A 98 -44.41 -14.37 -24.05
C SER A 98 -43.46 -13.21 -23.75
N LEU A 99 -43.81 -12.42 -22.74
CA LEU A 99 -43.00 -11.28 -22.32
C LEU A 99 -41.60 -11.66 -21.83
N LEU A 100 -41.46 -12.83 -21.20
CA LEU A 100 -40.17 -13.38 -20.79
C LEU A 100 -39.24 -13.64 -21.99
N THR A 101 -39.80 -13.99 -23.16
CA THR A 101 -39.04 -14.18 -24.40
C THR A 101 -38.47 -12.84 -24.89
N LEU A 102 -39.25 -11.75 -24.79
CA LEU A 102 -38.84 -10.39 -25.17
C LEU A 102 -37.74 -9.80 -24.25
N ILE A 103 -37.63 -10.28 -23.01
CA ILE A 103 -36.63 -9.84 -22.02
C ILE A 103 -35.28 -10.54 -22.23
N TYR A 104 -35.26 -11.71 -22.87
CA TYR A 104 -34.05 -12.52 -23.05
C TYR A 104 -32.86 -11.77 -23.71
N PRO A 105 -33.05 -10.95 -24.77
CA PRO A 105 -31.97 -10.13 -25.32
C PRO A 105 -31.35 -9.15 -24.31
N GLY A 106 -32.19 -8.55 -23.44
CA GLY A 106 -31.73 -7.68 -22.37
C GLY A 106 -30.96 -8.42 -21.27
N LEU A 107 -31.42 -9.61 -20.88
CA LEU A 107 -30.70 -10.49 -19.97
C LEU A 107 -29.34 -10.92 -20.56
N CYS A 108 -29.30 -11.23 -21.86
CA CYS A 108 -28.06 -11.56 -22.57
C CYS A 108 -27.05 -10.40 -22.49
N LEU A 109 -27.48 -9.16 -22.77
CA LEU A 109 -26.62 -7.99 -22.59
C LEU A 109 -26.16 -7.84 -21.13
N ALA A 110 -27.06 -8.05 -20.17
CA ALA A 110 -26.74 -7.93 -18.75
C ALA A 110 -25.63 -8.91 -18.32
N ILE A 111 -25.70 -10.17 -18.78
CA ILE A 111 -24.69 -11.19 -18.52
C ILE A 111 -23.36 -10.83 -19.19
N ILE A 112 -23.39 -10.36 -20.45
CA ILE A 112 -22.18 -9.90 -21.15
C ILE A 112 -21.51 -8.77 -20.36
N VAL A 113 -22.28 -7.77 -19.95
CA VAL A 113 -21.76 -6.61 -19.20
C VAL A 113 -21.23 -7.04 -17.83
N ALA A 114 -21.91 -7.95 -17.13
CA ALA A 114 -21.45 -8.51 -15.86
C ALA A 114 -20.09 -9.22 -16.00
N ILE A 115 -19.95 -10.09 -17.03
CA ILE A 115 -18.68 -10.78 -17.31
C ILE A 115 -17.58 -9.78 -17.65
N VAL A 116 -17.85 -8.82 -18.55
CA VAL A 116 -16.88 -7.79 -18.92
C VAL A 116 -16.44 -6.99 -17.70
N THR A 117 -17.38 -6.58 -16.85
CA THR A 117 -17.10 -5.80 -15.62
C THR A 117 -16.24 -6.61 -14.64
N LEU A 118 -16.53 -7.89 -14.44
CA LEU A 118 -15.73 -8.78 -13.61
C LEU A 118 -14.31 -8.98 -14.15
N VAL A 119 -14.17 -9.22 -15.46
CA VAL A 119 -12.85 -9.33 -16.12
C VAL A 119 -12.06 -8.03 -15.97
N LEU A 120 -12.72 -6.89 -16.17
CA LEU A 120 -12.11 -5.58 -15.99
C LEU A 120 -11.60 -5.40 -14.56
N SER A 121 -12.43 -5.74 -13.58
CA SER A 121 -12.15 -5.57 -12.16
C SER A 121 -11.05 -6.50 -11.64
N PHE A 122 -11.05 -7.78 -12.04
CA PHE A 122 -10.08 -8.76 -11.54
C PHE A 122 -8.73 -8.78 -12.28
N HIS A 123 -8.70 -8.42 -13.57
CA HIS A 123 -7.51 -8.57 -14.40
C HIS A 123 -7.00 -7.26 -14.98
N VAL A 124 -7.90 -6.45 -15.57
CA VAL A 124 -7.48 -5.26 -16.34
C VAL A 124 -7.10 -4.12 -15.41
N VAL A 125 -7.95 -3.77 -14.44
CA VAL A 125 -7.71 -2.69 -13.48
C VAL A 125 -6.39 -2.87 -12.73
N PRO A 126 -6.10 -4.02 -12.08
CA PRO A 126 -4.80 -4.26 -11.43
C PRO A 126 -3.60 -4.11 -12.39
N ALA A 127 -3.71 -4.63 -13.61
CA ALA A 127 -2.63 -4.56 -14.59
C ALA A 127 -2.34 -3.11 -15.02
N PHE A 128 -3.38 -2.29 -15.21
CA PHE A 128 -3.22 -0.89 -15.59
C PHE A 128 -2.74 -0.03 -14.43
N VAL A 129 -3.15 -0.30 -13.18
CA VAL A 129 -2.62 0.40 -12.00
C VAL A 129 -1.13 0.12 -11.82
N HIS A 130 -0.69 -1.14 -11.97
CA HIS A 130 0.73 -1.47 -11.86
C HIS A 130 1.57 -0.82 -12.97
N ARG A 131 1.01 -0.69 -14.19
CA ARG A 131 1.65 0.09 -15.27
C ARG A 131 1.67 1.59 -14.96
N ALA A 132 0.59 2.14 -14.41
CA ALA A 132 0.51 3.53 -13.98
C ALA A 132 1.58 3.85 -12.95
N GLU A 133 1.76 2.96 -11.98
CA GLU A 133 2.78 3.11 -10.95
C GLU A 133 4.19 3.05 -11.51
N LYS A 134 4.51 2.09 -12.39
CA LYS A 134 5.81 2.06 -13.08
C LYS A 134 6.05 3.32 -13.89
N ALA A 135 5.03 3.83 -14.55
CA ALA A 135 5.09 5.08 -15.30
C ALA A 135 5.31 6.29 -14.38
N ILE A 136 4.69 6.32 -13.19
CA ILE A 136 4.93 7.36 -12.19
C ILE A 136 6.36 7.24 -11.65
N GLN A 137 6.79 6.03 -11.25
CA GLN A 137 8.12 5.72 -10.70
C GLN A 137 9.25 6.14 -11.64
N GLY A 138 9.17 5.76 -12.92
CA GLY A 138 10.16 6.18 -13.93
C GLY A 138 10.24 7.69 -14.14
N ASN A 139 9.20 8.43 -13.71
CA ASN A 139 9.13 9.88 -13.80
C ASN A 139 9.21 10.58 -12.42
N VAL A 140 9.45 9.87 -11.30
CA VAL A 140 9.52 10.46 -9.95
C VAL A 140 10.58 11.55 -9.89
N LYS A 141 11.76 11.30 -10.49
CA LYS A 141 12.81 12.30 -10.66
C LYS A 141 12.24 13.58 -11.27
N GLN A 142 11.62 13.47 -12.44
CA GLN A 142 11.08 14.62 -13.15
C GLN A 142 9.94 15.32 -12.39
N ILE A 143 9.10 14.58 -11.67
CA ILE A 143 8.02 15.12 -10.83
C ILE A 143 8.59 15.91 -9.64
N LEU A 144 9.62 15.38 -8.97
CA LEU A 144 10.29 16.04 -7.85
C LEU A 144 10.96 17.34 -8.31
N PHE A 145 11.82 17.28 -9.34
CA PHE A 145 12.51 18.46 -9.87
C PHE A 145 11.51 19.51 -10.37
N ARG A 146 10.45 19.11 -11.10
CA ARG A 146 9.42 20.03 -11.61
C ARG A 146 8.60 20.68 -10.49
N ASN A 147 8.26 19.95 -9.42
CA ASN A 147 7.52 20.53 -8.30
C ASN A 147 8.38 21.54 -7.54
N ILE A 148 9.67 21.25 -7.33
CA ILE A 148 10.60 22.21 -6.74
C ILE A 148 10.73 23.45 -7.63
N GLN A 149 10.90 23.30 -8.95
CA GLN A 149 10.97 24.45 -9.87
C GLN A 149 9.70 25.31 -9.87
N ARG A 150 8.50 24.71 -9.70
CA ARG A 150 7.22 25.44 -9.75
C ARG A 150 6.75 26.00 -8.41
N LYS A 151 7.03 25.30 -7.31
CA LYS A 151 6.50 25.60 -5.97
C LYS A 151 7.58 25.98 -4.95
N GLY A 152 8.86 25.79 -5.27
CA GLY A 152 10.00 25.97 -4.36
C GLY A 152 10.20 24.83 -3.35
N TYR A 153 9.27 23.87 -3.28
CA TYR A 153 9.34 22.74 -2.35
C TYR A 153 8.67 21.47 -2.86
N TYR A 154 9.05 20.35 -2.26
CA TYR A 154 8.43 19.05 -2.43
C TYR A 154 8.22 18.37 -1.08
N THR A 155 6.99 17.92 -0.82
CA THR A 155 6.63 17.15 0.38
C THR A 155 6.62 15.67 0.03
N LEU A 156 7.32 14.85 0.81
CA LEU A 156 7.28 13.40 0.64
C LEU A 156 5.89 12.84 1.01
N PRO A 157 5.44 11.72 0.40
CA PRO A 157 4.12 11.14 0.64
C PRO A 157 3.80 10.85 2.12
N ASP A 158 4.80 10.50 2.92
CA ASP A 158 4.68 10.23 4.35
C ASP A 158 4.49 11.50 5.22
N GLY A 159 4.68 12.69 4.63
CA GLY A 159 4.45 13.96 5.31
C GLY A 159 5.55 14.41 6.28
N GLU A 160 6.45 13.51 6.70
CA GLU A 160 7.52 13.84 7.66
C GLU A 160 8.62 14.72 7.06
N PHE A 161 8.94 14.56 5.76
CA PHE A 161 10.01 15.31 5.12
C PHE A 161 9.48 16.33 4.10
N ARG A 162 9.93 17.58 4.26
CA ARG A 162 9.74 18.65 3.26
C ARG A 162 11.10 19.12 2.77
N ILE A 163 11.30 19.08 1.46
CA ILE A 163 12.52 19.52 0.80
C ILE A 163 12.22 20.83 0.10
N TYR A 164 12.88 21.90 0.53
CA TYR A 164 12.91 23.20 -0.15
C TYR A 164 14.22 23.31 -0.93
N ALA A 165 14.16 23.88 -2.12
CA ALA A 165 15.37 24.22 -2.87
C ALA A 165 15.12 25.45 -3.74
N ASP A 166 16.08 26.36 -3.75
CA ASP A 166 16.05 27.60 -4.52
C ASP A 166 16.23 27.33 -6.02
N GLN A 167 17.09 26.37 -6.35
CA GLN A 167 17.37 25.96 -7.72
C GLN A 167 17.34 24.45 -7.85
N ALA A 168 16.84 23.96 -8.97
CA ALA A 168 16.70 22.54 -9.23
C ALA A 168 17.06 22.23 -10.67
N GLU A 169 18.17 21.52 -10.87
CA GLU A 169 18.72 21.16 -12.17
C GLU A 169 18.48 19.67 -12.47
N PRO A 170 17.52 19.33 -13.35
CA PRO A 170 17.12 17.93 -13.57
C PRO A 170 18.18 17.09 -14.30
N THR A 171 19.07 17.73 -15.07
CA THR A 171 20.08 17.07 -15.91
C THR A 171 21.19 16.47 -15.05
N GLU A 172 21.66 17.21 -14.04
CA GLU A 172 22.79 16.82 -13.18
C GLU A 172 22.36 16.20 -11.84
N ASP A 173 21.06 16.15 -11.57
CA ASP A 173 20.47 15.74 -10.28
C ASP A 173 20.87 16.63 -9.10
N ILE A 174 21.06 17.93 -9.34
CA ILE A 174 21.56 18.88 -8.34
C ILE A 174 20.43 19.82 -7.92
N LEU A 175 20.32 20.02 -6.61
CA LEU A 175 19.52 21.06 -5.98
C LEU A 175 20.47 22.09 -5.36
N GLY A 176 20.23 23.38 -5.59
CA GLY A 176 20.93 24.50 -4.97
C GLY A 176 20.08 25.16 -3.89
N GLY A 177 20.71 25.58 -2.79
CA GLY A 177 20.02 26.25 -1.68
C GLY A 177 18.97 25.35 -1.02
N VAL A 178 19.39 24.22 -0.46
CA VAL A 178 18.48 23.16 0.00
C VAL A 178 18.21 23.27 1.48
N VAL A 179 16.93 23.22 1.87
CA VAL A 179 16.50 23.08 3.25
C VAL A 179 15.61 21.86 3.37
N VAL A 180 16.02 20.88 4.17
CA VAL A 180 15.24 19.69 4.49
C VAL A 180 14.71 19.82 5.91
N ILE A 181 13.39 19.76 6.04
CA ILE A 181 12.69 19.83 7.32
C ILE A 181 12.11 18.44 7.62
N GLU A 182 12.40 17.92 8.81
CA GLU A 182 11.76 16.75 9.38
C GLU A 182 10.75 17.19 10.45
N SER A 183 9.47 17.00 10.18
CA SER A 183 8.36 17.46 11.03
C SER A 183 7.63 16.27 11.66
N LYS A 184 7.37 16.33 12.97
CA LYS A 184 6.51 15.40 13.71
C LYS A 184 5.21 16.11 14.05
N GLY A 185 4.17 15.92 13.26
CA GLY A 185 2.91 16.66 13.43
C GLY A 185 3.13 18.16 13.23
N ALA A 186 2.97 18.96 14.29
CA ALA A 186 3.21 20.41 14.26
C ALA A 186 4.67 20.81 14.59
N ASP A 187 5.46 19.91 15.18
CA ASP A 187 6.80 20.25 15.70
C ASP A 187 7.91 19.89 14.70
N ILE A 188 8.90 20.77 14.57
CA ILE A 188 10.07 20.57 13.70
C ILE A 188 11.16 19.88 14.51
N THR A 189 11.40 18.61 14.23
CA THR A 189 12.39 17.79 14.96
C THR A 189 13.81 17.90 14.41
N LYS A 190 13.94 18.26 13.12
CA LYS A 190 15.22 18.36 12.45
C LYS A 190 15.18 19.38 11.32
N LEU A 191 16.17 20.25 11.29
CA LEU A 191 16.41 21.17 10.18
C LEU A 191 17.79 20.88 9.58
N ILE A 192 17.85 20.69 8.27
CA ILE A 192 19.10 20.47 7.56
C ILE A 192 19.20 21.48 6.43
N THR A 193 20.20 22.37 6.50
CA THR A 193 20.45 23.39 5.47
C THR A 193 21.74 23.06 4.73
N ALA A 194 21.74 23.15 3.41
CA ALA A 194 22.89 22.84 2.56
C ALA A 194 22.97 23.75 1.34
N GLN A 195 24.18 24.12 0.92
CA GLN A 195 24.37 24.99 -0.24
C GLN A 195 24.04 24.26 -1.55
N ALA A 196 24.39 22.98 -1.63
CA ALA A 196 24.05 22.11 -2.75
C ALA A 196 23.76 20.70 -2.24
N ALA A 197 22.80 20.03 -2.89
CA ALA A 197 22.52 18.64 -2.63
C ALA A 197 22.35 17.86 -3.93
N LYS A 198 23.02 16.70 -4.01
CA LYS A 198 22.84 15.77 -5.12
C LYS A 198 21.82 14.71 -4.76
N ILE A 199 20.84 14.48 -5.62
CA ILE A 199 19.83 13.44 -5.45
C ILE A 199 20.34 12.16 -6.08
N VAL A 200 20.49 11.11 -5.27
CA VAL A 200 20.84 9.77 -5.75
C VAL A 200 19.63 8.87 -5.54
N PHE A 201 19.05 8.41 -6.64
CA PHE A 201 18.04 7.36 -6.63
C PHE A 201 18.74 6.00 -6.67
N ALA A 202 18.64 5.24 -5.59
CA ALA A 202 19.03 3.84 -5.59
C ALA A 202 17.77 2.98 -5.77
N ASP A 203 17.72 2.25 -6.89
CA ASP A 203 16.75 1.19 -7.10
C ASP A 203 17.21 -0.04 -6.27
N ILE A 204 16.62 -0.20 -5.09
CA ILE A 204 16.90 -1.35 -4.21
C ILE A 204 15.83 -2.42 -4.48
N GLY A 205 15.69 -2.78 -5.76
CA GLY A 205 14.75 -3.78 -6.25
C GLY A 205 13.27 -3.42 -6.04
N LYS A 206 12.38 -4.42 -6.17
CA LYS A 206 10.91 -4.29 -6.09
C LYS A 206 10.34 -3.76 -4.75
N LEU A 207 11.17 -3.34 -3.79
CA LEU A 207 10.75 -3.07 -2.41
C LEU A 207 10.58 -1.58 -2.07
N TYR A 208 11.53 -0.71 -2.42
CA TYR A 208 11.42 0.73 -2.19
C TYR A 208 12.48 1.49 -2.99
N ASN A 209 12.17 2.72 -3.37
CA ASN A 209 13.16 3.62 -3.95
C ASN A 209 13.81 4.41 -2.81
N LYS A 210 15.12 4.25 -2.62
CA LYS A 210 15.86 5.06 -1.65
C LYS A 210 16.35 6.32 -2.35
N VAL A 211 15.91 7.46 -1.86
CA VAL A 211 16.43 8.76 -2.29
C VAL A 211 17.43 9.22 -1.26
N THR A 212 18.69 9.27 -1.65
CA THR A 212 19.74 9.83 -0.81
C THR A 212 20.08 11.21 -1.32
N VAL A 213 19.77 12.21 -0.51
CA VAL A 213 20.17 13.59 -0.70
C VAL A 213 21.53 13.74 -0.05
N VAL A 214 22.57 13.92 -0.87
CA VAL A 214 23.93 14.15 -0.37
C VAL A 214 24.12 15.66 -0.28
N ALA A 215 23.89 16.20 0.90
CA ALA A 215 24.10 17.61 1.21
C ALA A 215 25.61 17.89 1.39
N ARG A 216 26.11 18.93 0.74
CA ARG A 216 27.48 19.44 0.94
C ARG A 216 27.45 20.68 1.83
N GLN A 217 28.42 20.78 2.74
CA GLN A 217 28.53 21.88 3.71
C GLN A 217 27.22 22.08 4.48
N ALA A 218 26.72 20.99 5.06
CA ALA A 218 25.41 20.94 5.69
C ALA A 218 25.49 21.39 7.16
N TYR A 219 24.52 22.19 7.58
CA TYR A 219 24.27 22.48 8.99
C TYR A 219 23.02 21.72 9.42
N GLN A 220 23.15 20.94 10.49
CA GLN A 220 22.04 20.23 11.11
C GLN A 220 21.70 20.88 12.44
N VAL A 221 20.42 21.21 12.65
CA VAL A 221 19.87 21.66 13.94
C VAL A 221 18.90 20.60 14.43
N ASP A 222 19.15 20.09 15.64
CA ASP A 222 18.23 19.16 16.31
C ASP A 222 17.19 19.88 17.19
N ASP A 223 16.25 19.12 17.74
CA ASP A 223 15.16 19.58 18.60
C ASP A 223 15.64 20.28 19.89
N GLU A 224 16.89 20.01 20.32
CA GLU A 224 17.53 20.67 21.47
C GLU A 224 18.31 21.93 21.06
N GLY A 225 18.20 22.37 19.79
CA GLY A 225 18.88 23.54 19.25
C GLY A 225 20.38 23.34 19.01
N ARG A 226 20.90 22.12 19.12
CA ARG A 226 22.32 21.83 18.91
C ARG A 226 22.62 21.87 17.42
N GLN A 227 23.68 22.61 17.08
CA GLN A 227 24.15 22.75 15.70
C GLN A 227 25.36 21.86 15.46
N ALA A 228 25.32 21.11 14.37
CA ALA A 228 26.45 20.31 13.91
C ALA A 228 26.75 20.60 12.43
N TYR A 229 28.03 20.85 12.14
CA TYR A 229 28.52 21.06 10.78
C TYR A 229 29.02 19.74 10.17
N PHE A 230 28.61 19.48 8.93
CA PHE A 230 29.01 18.31 8.18
C PHE A 230 29.47 18.70 6.77
N GLN A 231 30.70 18.33 6.41
CA GLN A 231 31.20 18.55 5.05
C GLN A 231 30.36 17.80 4.01
N ARG A 232 29.92 16.58 4.35
CA ARG A 232 29.04 15.74 3.56
C ARG A 232 28.04 15.05 4.49
N LEU A 233 26.75 15.34 4.32
CA LEU A 233 25.69 14.71 5.09
C LEU A 233 24.74 13.96 4.15
N PRO A 234 24.79 12.61 4.10
CA PRO A 234 23.79 11.83 3.39
C PRO A 234 22.50 11.81 4.21
N VAL A 235 21.44 12.41 3.67
CA VAL A 235 20.08 12.34 4.20
C VAL A 235 19.29 11.43 3.28
N SER A 236 18.89 10.26 3.77
CA SER A 236 18.10 9.33 2.95
C SER A 236 16.65 9.28 3.37
N GLY A 237 15.75 9.54 2.42
CA GLY A 237 14.33 9.23 2.52
C GLY A 237 14.00 7.95 1.76
N ARG A 238 12.96 7.24 2.19
CA ARG A 238 12.39 6.12 1.45
C ARG A 238 11.13 6.60 0.73
N PHE A 239 10.96 6.20 -0.52
CA PHE A 239 9.71 6.35 -1.24
C PHE A 239 9.00 5.00 -1.21
N GLU A 240 7.88 4.94 -0.49
CA GLU A 240 7.01 3.77 -0.50
C GLU A 240 6.33 3.60 -1.87
N SER A 241 5.84 2.39 -2.16
CA SER A 241 5.07 2.13 -3.37
C SER A 241 3.77 2.94 -3.31
N LEU A 242 3.61 3.93 -4.18
CA LEU A 242 2.48 4.87 -4.14
C LEU A 242 1.11 4.20 -4.39
N LEU A 243 1.08 3.03 -5.06
CA LEU A 243 -0.17 2.37 -5.45
C LEU A 243 -0.13 0.83 -5.23
N ALA A 244 0.93 0.09 -5.58
CA ALA A 244 0.93 -1.38 -5.55
C ALA A 244 0.73 -2.01 -4.17
N ASP A 245 1.06 -1.33 -3.09
CA ASP A 245 0.99 -1.94 -1.75
C ASP A 245 -0.44 -2.03 -1.19
N SER A 246 -1.47 -1.64 -1.96
CA SER A 246 -2.87 -1.80 -1.57
C SER A 246 -3.56 -2.98 -2.24
N ILE A 247 -4.32 -3.76 -1.46
CA ILE A 247 -5.00 -4.97 -1.92
C ILE A 247 -5.97 -4.69 -3.08
N LYS A 248 -6.62 -3.53 -3.07
CA LYS A 248 -7.51 -3.05 -4.15
C LYS A 248 -6.86 -3.02 -5.54
N PHE A 249 -5.54 -3.01 -5.65
CA PHE A 249 -4.84 -2.95 -6.93
C PHE A 249 -4.08 -4.24 -7.26
N GLN A 250 -4.26 -5.30 -6.48
CA GLN A 250 -3.68 -6.62 -6.71
C GLN A 250 -4.56 -7.46 -7.65
N LYS A 251 -3.91 -8.27 -8.50
CA LYS A 251 -4.58 -9.30 -9.32
C LYS A 251 -5.09 -10.43 -8.44
N ILE A 252 -6.08 -11.19 -8.92
CA ILE A 252 -6.60 -12.35 -8.19
C ILE A 252 -5.53 -13.39 -7.86
N ASP A 253 -4.58 -13.65 -8.76
CA ASP A 253 -3.49 -14.60 -8.52
C ASP A 253 -2.50 -14.08 -7.48
N GLN A 254 -2.23 -12.76 -7.48
CA GLN A 254 -1.40 -12.12 -6.45
C GLN A 254 -2.09 -12.14 -5.10
N ILE A 255 -3.41 -11.90 -5.05
CA ILE A 255 -4.21 -12.01 -3.82
C ILE A 255 -4.14 -13.45 -3.26
N LYS A 256 -4.23 -14.47 -4.13
CA LYS A 256 -4.06 -15.87 -3.71
C LYS A 256 -2.66 -16.14 -3.18
N GLN A 257 -1.62 -15.62 -3.84
CA GLN A 257 -0.23 -15.74 -3.38
C GLN A 257 -0.02 -15.06 -2.02
N ILE A 258 -0.54 -13.85 -1.84
CA ILE A 258 -0.50 -13.11 -0.56
C ILE A 258 -1.23 -13.90 0.54
N LYS A 259 -2.37 -14.52 0.21
CA LYS A 259 -3.11 -15.35 1.17
C LYS A 259 -2.35 -16.63 1.54
N ALA A 260 -1.58 -17.20 0.61
CA ALA A 260 -0.77 -18.39 0.85
C ALA A 260 0.52 -18.06 1.62
N ASP A 261 1.16 -16.94 1.32
CA ASP A 261 2.33 -16.42 2.00
C ASP A 261 2.18 -14.92 2.28
N MET A 262 1.77 -14.61 3.51
CA MET A 262 1.56 -13.23 3.97
C MET A 262 2.86 -12.42 4.01
N LEU A 263 4.03 -13.06 4.09
CA LEU A 263 5.33 -12.37 4.05
C LEU A 263 5.66 -11.86 2.64
N SER A 264 4.96 -12.31 1.60
CA SER A 264 5.11 -11.73 0.26
C SER A 264 4.55 -10.31 0.17
N PHE A 265 3.66 -9.91 1.10
CA PHE A 265 3.04 -8.61 1.13
C PHE A 265 3.88 -7.59 1.90
N ASN A 266 4.23 -6.48 1.24
CA ASN A 266 5.17 -5.48 1.72
C ASN A 266 4.87 -4.94 3.14
N PRO A 267 3.64 -4.51 3.47
CA PRO A 267 3.31 -4.00 4.80
C PRO A 267 3.57 -5.02 5.93
N ILE A 268 3.12 -6.26 5.74
CA ILE A 268 3.30 -7.36 6.71
C ILE A 268 4.78 -7.73 6.80
N ARG A 269 5.47 -7.86 5.67
CA ARG A 269 6.90 -8.15 5.62
C ARG A 269 7.72 -7.11 6.37
N LYS A 270 7.44 -5.82 6.18
CA LYS A 270 8.15 -4.72 6.86
C LYS A 270 8.00 -4.82 8.37
N LEU A 271 6.80 -5.08 8.87
CA LEU A 271 6.56 -5.31 10.30
C LEU A 271 7.26 -6.57 10.80
N ALA A 272 7.20 -7.67 10.05
CA ALA A 272 7.87 -8.92 10.40
C ALA A 272 9.39 -8.76 10.52
N LEU A 273 10.03 -8.06 9.57
CA LEU A 273 11.47 -7.74 9.62
C LEU A 273 11.81 -6.83 10.80
N LYS A 274 10.96 -5.84 11.11
CA LYS A 274 11.14 -5.00 12.31
C LYS A 274 11.09 -5.81 13.60
N ILE A 275 10.12 -6.72 13.73
CA ILE A 275 10.01 -7.60 14.90
C ILE A 275 11.22 -8.53 14.97
N ARG A 276 11.66 -9.11 13.85
CA ARG A 276 12.86 -9.95 13.78
C ARG A 276 14.09 -9.20 14.29
N ALA A 277 14.31 -7.98 13.81
CA ALA A 277 15.44 -7.15 14.22
C ALA A 277 15.36 -6.75 15.70
N GLN A 278 14.17 -6.43 16.22
CA GLN A 278 13.97 -6.12 17.64
C GLN A 278 14.18 -7.36 18.53
N LEU A 279 13.66 -8.52 18.12
CA LEU A 279 13.87 -9.79 18.82
C LEU A 279 15.36 -10.14 18.86
N GLY A 280 16.07 -9.96 17.75
CA GLY A 280 17.53 -10.15 17.70
C GLY A 280 18.27 -9.21 18.66
N ALA A 281 17.86 -7.94 18.73
CA ALA A 281 18.44 -6.98 19.68
C ALA A 281 18.17 -7.36 21.14
N GLU A 282 16.98 -7.86 21.47
CA GLU A 282 16.63 -8.30 22.83
C GLU A 282 17.38 -9.57 23.24
N LEU A 283 17.44 -10.57 22.37
CA LEU A 283 18.22 -11.79 22.60
C LEU A 283 19.71 -11.50 22.78
N LEU A 284 20.27 -10.59 21.97
CA LEU A 284 21.66 -10.13 22.13
C LEU A 284 21.88 -9.43 23.47
N ALA A 285 20.96 -8.54 23.87
CA ALA A 285 21.09 -7.81 25.13
C ALA A 285 21.06 -8.75 26.34
N GLU A 286 20.17 -9.75 26.33
CA GLU A 286 20.09 -10.78 27.37
C GLU A 286 21.34 -11.65 27.39
N GLN A 287 21.78 -12.17 26.24
CA GLN A 287 22.96 -13.05 26.19
C GLN A 287 24.24 -12.33 26.62
N ILE A 288 24.41 -11.06 26.26
CA ILE A 288 25.53 -10.23 26.73
C ILE A 288 25.45 -10.06 28.25
N ALA A 289 24.26 -9.77 28.80
CA ALA A 289 24.07 -9.58 30.24
C ALA A 289 24.34 -10.88 31.03
N GLU A 290 23.86 -12.03 30.56
CA GLU A 290 24.11 -13.34 31.18
C GLU A 290 25.59 -13.73 31.14
N THR A 291 26.27 -13.50 30.01
CA THR A 291 27.69 -13.85 29.85
C THR A 291 28.59 -13.00 30.74
N ILE A 292 28.23 -11.72 30.96
CA ILE A 292 28.98 -10.80 31.84
C ILE A 292 28.68 -11.06 33.32
N ALA A 293 27.44 -11.46 33.66
CA ALA A 293 27.03 -11.74 35.04
C ALA A 293 27.44 -13.14 35.53
N GLY A 294 27.55 -14.13 34.64
CA GLY A 294 28.09 -15.46 34.96
C GLY A 294 29.57 -15.39 35.34
N GLN A 295 30.08 -16.36 36.09
CA GLN A 295 31.49 -16.46 36.54
C GLN A 295 32.53 -16.63 35.39
N GLY A 296 32.19 -16.28 34.15
CA GLY A 296 33.06 -16.29 32.98
C GLY A 296 33.96 -15.06 32.85
N THR A 297 34.65 -14.96 31.72
CA THR A 297 35.78 -14.07 31.40
C THR A 297 35.51 -12.55 31.45
N GLY A 298 34.30 -12.11 31.83
CA GLY A 298 33.93 -10.70 31.97
C GLY A 298 33.82 -9.93 30.65
N TYR A 299 33.79 -10.62 29.51
CA TYR A 299 33.60 -10.04 28.18
C TYR A 299 32.79 -10.97 27.27
N TYR A 300 32.05 -10.39 26.34
CA TYR A 300 31.35 -11.06 25.25
C TYR A 300 32.17 -10.95 23.96
N GLN A 301 32.42 -12.07 23.28
CA GLN A 301 33.19 -12.09 22.03
C GLN A 301 32.24 -11.98 20.82
N LEU A 302 32.56 -11.05 19.91
CA LEU A 302 31.89 -10.85 18.63
C LEU A 302 32.93 -10.92 17.51
N ASP A 303 32.58 -11.58 16.41
CA ASP A 303 33.48 -11.71 15.27
C ASP A 303 33.12 -10.69 14.18
N ALA A 304 34.12 -10.00 13.67
CA ALA A 304 34.02 -9.18 12.46
C ALA A 304 34.90 -9.78 11.35
N ALA A 305 34.75 -9.30 10.12
CA ALA A 305 35.44 -9.86 8.95
C ALA A 305 36.96 -9.93 9.15
N ASP A 306 37.57 -8.87 9.67
CA ASP A 306 39.02 -8.67 9.81
C ASP A 306 39.54 -8.74 11.27
N ARG A 307 38.65 -8.74 12.27
CA ARG A 307 39.02 -8.57 13.69
C ARG A 307 38.07 -9.30 14.64
N ILE A 308 38.57 -9.63 15.83
CA ILE A 308 37.79 -10.18 16.95
C ILE A 308 37.54 -9.06 17.95
N ILE A 309 36.30 -8.90 18.40
CA ILE A 309 35.87 -7.82 19.29
C ILE A 309 35.47 -8.44 20.63
N ARG A 310 36.10 -7.99 21.72
CA ARG A 310 35.69 -8.32 23.08
C ARG A 310 34.99 -7.13 23.70
N LEU A 311 33.70 -7.27 23.98
CA LEU A 311 32.82 -6.23 24.50
C LEU A 311 32.43 -6.52 25.95
N SER A 312 32.52 -5.52 26.83
CA SER A 312 31.99 -5.55 28.19
C SER A 312 31.22 -4.26 28.44
N ALA A 313 30.05 -4.34 29.07
CA ALA A 313 29.24 -3.18 29.45
C ALA A 313 28.58 -3.42 30.80
N GLY A 314 28.40 -2.36 31.61
CA GLY A 314 27.78 -2.49 32.92
C GLY A 314 26.26 -2.73 32.87
N ARG A 315 25.59 -2.24 31.84
CA ARG A 315 24.16 -2.47 31.59
C ARG A 315 23.85 -2.48 30.11
N CYS A 316 23.06 -3.46 29.67
CA CYS A 316 22.56 -3.57 28.32
C CYS A 316 21.03 -3.44 28.34
N VAL A 317 20.48 -2.41 27.69
CA VAL A 317 19.03 -2.19 27.63
C VAL A 317 18.59 -2.14 26.16
N PRO A 318 17.72 -3.06 25.71
CA PRO A 318 17.15 -2.96 24.38
C PRO A 318 16.19 -1.78 24.33
N LYS A 319 16.36 -0.92 23.32
CA LYS A 319 15.48 0.21 23.07
C LYS A 319 14.54 -0.14 21.93
N SER A 320 13.24 -0.15 22.22
CA SER A 320 12.23 -0.38 21.19
C SER A 320 12.27 0.75 20.15
N PRO A 321 12.01 0.43 18.87
CA PRO A 321 11.85 1.46 17.85
C PRO A 321 10.64 2.33 18.24
N ASP A 322 10.81 3.66 18.18
CA ASP A 322 9.72 4.60 18.46
C ASP A 322 8.59 4.40 17.43
N LEU A 323 7.50 3.77 17.87
CA LEU A 323 6.30 3.48 17.08
C LEU A 323 5.55 4.74 16.64
N SER A 324 5.88 5.91 17.20
CA SER A 324 5.25 7.20 16.91
C SER A 324 5.78 7.87 15.63
N ARG A 325 6.87 7.36 15.03
CA ARG A 325 7.60 7.99 13.93
C ARG A 325 7.28 7.28 12.60
N LYS A 326 6.47 7.90 11.75
CA LYS A 326 6.04 7.39 10.44
C LYS A 326 6.99 7.87 9.33
N GLY A 327 8.17 7.27 9.19
CA GLY A 327 9.02 7.57 8.02
C GLY A 327 10.52 7.49 8.25
N VAL A 328 10.98 7.58 9.51
CA VAL A 328 12.35 7.21 9.89
C VAL A 328 12.31 5.92 10.68
N ASP A 329 12.40 4.80 9.97
CA ASP A 329 12.69 3.49 10.57
C ASP A 329 14.11 3.55 11.17
N LYS A 330 14.23 4.03 12.41
CA LYS A 330 15.45 3.84 13.20
C LYS A 330 15.59 2.33 13.42
N PRO A 331 16.75 1.73 13.11
CA PRO A 331 16.97 0.33 13.40
C PRO A 331 16.83 0.11 14.91
N PRO A 332 16.35 -1.06 15.35
CA PRO A 332 16.34 -1.41 16.76
C PRO A 332 17.77 -1.34 17.30
N THR A 333 17.91 -0.75 18.49
CA THR A 333 19.22 -0.50 19.10
C THR A 333 19.27 -1.03 20.52
N VAL A 334 20.39 -1.62 20.91
CA VAL A 334 20.70 -1.91 22.31
C VAL A 334 21.57 -0.79 22.84
N GLU A 335 21.09 -0.08 23.86
CA GLU A 335 21.90 0.92 24.56
C GLU A 335 22.80 0.22 25.58
N LEU A 336 24.10 0.46 25.45
CA LEU A 336 25.13 0.03 26.39
C LEU A 336 25.44 1.22 27.30
N THR A 337 25.16 1.10 28.58
CA THR A 337 25.38 2.16 29.58
C THR A 337 26.20 1.62 30.74
N HIS A 338 26.89 2.54 31.43
CA HIS A 338 27.90 2.23 32.45
C HIS A 338 29.14 1.57 31.82
N THR A 339 30.33 2.12 32.12
CA THR A 339 31.68 1.72 31.66
C THR A 339 31.69 0.61 30.58
N VAL A 340 31.57 1.04 29.32
CA VAL A 340 31.63 0.18 28.14
C VAL A 340 33.10 0.04 27.73
N ARG A 341 33.63 -1.18 27.81
CA ARG A 341 34.99 -1.52 27.38
C ARG A 341 34.94 -2.39 26.14
N LEU A 342 35.67 -2.00 25.11
CA LEU A 342 35.76 -2.71 23.84
C LEU A 342 37.22 -2.91 23.49
N SER A 343 37.65 -4.16 23.30
CA SER A 343 39.01 -4.48 22.88
C SER A 343 38.99 -5.15 21.50
N GLU A 344 39.73 -4.60 20.55
CA GLU A 344 39.87 -5.12 19.20
C GLU A 344 41.15 -5.94 19.06
N TYR A 345 41.03 -7.16 18.53
CA TYR A 345 42.14 -8.06 18.26
C TYR A 345 42.21 -8.40 16.78
N ASP A 346 43.42 -8.52 16.24
CA ASP A 346 43.64 -9.01 14.89
C ASP A 346 43.17 -10.47 14.79
N ARG A 347 42.41 -10.82 13.74
CA ARG A 347 41.88 -12.18 13.58
C ARG A 347 42.96 -13.22 13.29
N ILE A 348 44.05 -12.83 12.63
CA ILE A 348 45.14 -13.72 12.21
C ILE A 348 46.13 -13.91 13.36
N TYR A 349 46.59 -12.81 13.96
CA TYR A 349 47.66 -12.84 14.95
C TYR A 349 47.18 -12.81 16.40
N GLN A 350 45.88 -12.56 16.64
CA GLN A 350 45.29 -12.39 17.97
C GLN A 350 45.98 -11.34 18.85
N ASN A 351 46.68 -10.40 18.23
CA ASN A 351 47.31 -9.28 18.92
C ASN A 351 46.28 -8.19 19.18
N LEU A 352 46.37 -7.55 20.35
CA LEU A 352 45.54 -6.40 20.68
C LEU A 352 45.90 -5.25 19.72
N ILE A 353 44.88 -4.71 19.04
CA ILE A 353 45.00 -3.54 18.16
C ILE A 353 44.76 -2.28 19.01
N CYS A 354 43.59 -2.22 19.65
CA CYS A 354 43.17 -1.04 20.39
C CYS A 354 42.16 -1.39 21.48
N HIS A 355 42.28 -0.68 22.60
CA HIS A 355 41.33 -0.72 23.70
C HIS A 355 40.54 0.59 23.75
N TRP A 356 39.22 0.49 23.79
CA TRP A 356 38.28 1.60 23.82
C TRP A 356 37.48 1.58 25.11
N GLU A 357 37.32 2.73 25.75
CA GLU A 357 36.49 2.91 26.94
C GLU A 357 35.55 4.11 26.76
N SER A 358 34.26 3.90 26.98
CA SER A 358 33.21 4.92 26.84
C SER A 358 32.13 4.74 27.90
N GLU A 359 31.46 5.82 28.29
CA GLU A 359 30.30 5.75 29.17
C GLU A 359 29.01 5.34 28.44
N ARG A 360 28.99 5.47 27.11
CA ARG A 360 27.80 5.24 26.28
C ARG A 360 28.14 4.61 24.94
N GLY A 361 27.58 3.43 24.69
CA GLY A 361 27.60 2.77 23.40
C GLY A 361 26.20 2.41 22.91
N ILE A 362 26.06 2.15 21.62
CA ILE A 362 24.87 1.52 21.04
C ILE A 362 25.27 0.41 20.09
N LEU A 363 24.53 -0.69 20.15
CA LEU A 363 24.55 -1.75 19.14
C LEU A 363 23.34 -1.54 18.24
N LYS A 364 23.53 -1.51 16.93
CA LYS A 364 22.45 -1.39 15.95
C LYS A 364 22.38 -2.66 15.13
N LEU A 365 21.22 -3.30 15.11
CA LEU A 365 20.96 -4.38 14.16
C LEU A 365 20.44 -3.79 12.87
N GLN A 366 21.20 -3.96 11.79
CA GLN A 366 20.76 -3.56 10.47
C GLN A 366 20.27 -4.79 9.71
N ASP A 367 18.96 -5.03 9.67
CA ASP A 367 18.40 -6.17 8.92
C ASP A 367 18.32 -5.82 7.42
N ASN A 368 19.10 -6.53 6.60
CA ASN A 368 19.20 -6.30 5.16
C ASN A 368 18.85 -7.56 4.33
N GLN A 369 17.98 -8.44 4.85
CA GLN A 369 17.48 -9.70 4.24
C GLN A 369 18.51 -10.82 3.98
N VAL A 370 19.79 -10.52 3.75
CA VAL A 370 20.83 -11.51 3.42
C VAL A 370 21.74 -11.83 4.63
N SER A 371 21.93 -10.85 5.50
CA SER A 371 22.66 -10.92 6.76
C SER A 371 22.21 -9.75 7.62
N SER A 372 22.20 -9.89 8.94
CA SER A 372 21.93 -8.77 9.85
C SER A 372 23.26 -8.22 10.40
N PRO A 373 24.05 -7.42 9.65
CA PRO A 373 25.28 -6.86 10.19
C PRO A 373 24.98 -6.00 11.42
N LEU A 374 25.69 -6.30 12.48
CA LEU A 374 25.70 -5.52 13.70
C LEU A 374 26.65 -4.32 13.50
N GLU A 375 26.17 -3.11 13.81
CA GLU A 375 26.99 -1.90 13.87
C GLU A 375 27.16 -1.51 15.34
N ILE A 376 28.41 -1.41 15.80
CA ILE A 376 28.76 -0.96 17.15
C ILE A 376 29.17 0.50 17.06
N VAL A 377 28.54 1.37 17.85
CA VAL A 377 28.85 2.80 17.93
C VAL A 377 29.17 3.17 19.36
N LEU A 378 30.36 3.71 19.59
CA LEU A 378 30.76 4.29 20.87
C LEU A 378 30.77 5.82 20.77
N TYR A 379 30.23 6.50 21.78
CA TYR A 379 30.18 7.95 21.84
C TYR A 379 31.28 8.50 22.74
N SER A 380 32.02 9.49 22.25
CA SER A 380 33.13 10.11 22.95
C SER A 380 34.14 9.11 23.58
N PRO A 381 34.55 8.02 22.91
CA PRO A 381 35.38 7.03 23.55
C PRO A 381 36.82 7.53 23.75
N SER A 382 37.41 7.14 24.88
CA SER A 382 38.86 7.15 25.07
C SER A 382 39.46 5.89 24.46
N TRP A 383 40.63 6.00 23.86
CA TRP A 383 41.31 4.86 23.23
C TRP A 383 42.75 4.75 23.65
N ARG A 384 43.25 3.50 23.68
CA ARG A 384 44.65 3.14 23.93
C ARG A 384 45.08 2.13 22.89
N HIS A 385 46.02 2.52 22.03
CA HIS A 385 46.62 1.63 21.04
C HIS A 385 47.66 0.71 21.69
N SER A 386 47.94 -0.43 21.07
CA SER A 386 48.96 -1.38 21.55
C SER A 386 50.36 -0.78 21.63
N ASP A 387 50.65 0.24 20.80
CA ASP A 387 51.91 0.99 20.80
C ASP A 387 52.03 2.03 21.94
N GLY A 388 51.07 2.07 22.87
CA GLY A 388 51.07 2.96 24.03
C GLY A 388 50.49 4.37 23.78
N LEU A 389 50.12 4.69 22.54
CA LEU A 389 49.43 5.93 22.20
C LEU A 389 48.00 5.95 22.77
N ASN A 390 47.55 7.10 23.26
CA ASN A 390 46.20 7.30 23.76
C ASN A 390 45.57 8.59 23.22
N GLY A 391 44.24 8.65 23.24
CA GLY A 391 43.51 9.82 22.78
C GLY A 391 42.01 9.73 23.06
N LEU A 392 41.30 10.79 22.64
CA LEU A 392 39.84 10.87 22.66
C LEU A 392 39.34 10.94 21.22
N ALA A 393 38.30 10.18 20.91
CA ALA A 393 37.57 10.30 19.66
C ALA A 393 36.16 10.82 19.91
N GLN A 394 35.57 11.54 18.96
CA GLN A 394 34.18 12.01 19.07
C GLN A 394 33.19 10.83 18.94
N GLN A 395 33.49 9.88 18.05
CA GLN A 395 32.68 8.70 17.81
C GLN A 395 33.56 7.60 17.19
N HIS A 396 33.41 6.37 17.66
CA HIS A 396 34.01 5.19 17.04
C HIS A 396 32.91 4.27 16.50
N VAL A 397 33.05 3.79 15.27
CA VAL A 397 32.03 2.99 14.60
C VAL A 397 32.65 1.75 13.97
N ILE A 398 32.20 0.58 14.41
CA ILE A 398 32.58 -0.71 13.83
C ILE A 398 31.38 -1.26 13.08
N LYS A 399 31.56 -1.53 11.78
CA LYS A 399 30.50 -2.02 10.88
C LYS A 399 30.74 -3.49 10.55
N ASN A 400 29.69 -4.16 10.09
CA ASN A 400 29.74 -5.55 9.61
C ASN A 400 30.26 -6.54 10.66
N VAL A 401 29.86 -6.34 11.93
CA VAL A 401 30.07 -7.35 12.97
C VAL A 401 29.03 -8.45 12.73
N ALA A 402 29.46 -9.72 12.75
CA ALA A 402 28.59 -10.86 12.57
C ALA A 402 27.67 -11.03 13.79
N VAL A 403 26.42 -11.42 13.54
CA VAL A 403 25.52 -11.86 14.62
C VAL A 403 25.94 -13.29 15.00
N PRO A 404 25.99 -13.65 16.29
CA PRO A 404 26.31 -15.00 16.72
C PRO A 404 25.39 -16.05 16.07
N ASP A 405 25.98 -17.18 15.65
CA ASP A 405 25.26 -18.26 14.95
C ASP A 405 24.04 -18.76 15.72
N ASP A 406 24.12 -18.86 17.05
CA ASP A 406 23.02 -19.28 17.94
C ASP A 406 21.78 -18.38 17.83
N ILE A 407 22.00 -17.07 17.64
CA ILE A 407 20.92 -16.08 17.49
C ILE A 407 20.43 -16.08 16.04
N GLU A 408 21.33 -16.21 15.08
CA GLU A 408 20.98 -16.29 13.66
C GLU A 408 20.13 -17.54 13.35
N GLU A 409 20.40 -18.68 13.98
CA GLU A 409 19.59 -19.90 13.88
C GLU A 409 18.18 -19.70 14.45
N LYS A 410 18.07 -19.05 15.62
CA LYS A 410 16.77 -18.68 16.22
C LYS A 410 15.97 -17.72 15.33
N LEU A 411 16.65 -16.87 14.57
CA LEU A 411 16.07 -15.85 13.68
C LEU A 411 15.82 -16.31 12.22
N SER A 412 16.39 -17.42 11.75
CA SER A 412 16.43 -17.79 10.31
C SER A 412 15.49 -18.93 9.88
N SER A 413 14.69 -19.50 10.79
CA SER A 413 13.87 -20.67 10.49
C SER A 413 12.80 -20.45 9.39
N ASN A 414 12.54 -21.48 8.56
CA ASN A 414 11.52 -21.53 7.49
C ASN A 414 10.06 -21.21 7.91
N ASN A 415 9.79 -20.89 9.19
CA ASN A 415 8.48 -20.57 9.76
C ASN A 415 8.54 -19.27 10.61
N LEU A 416 9.03 -18.18 10.02
CA LEU A 416 9.18 -16.90 10.74
C LEU A 416 7.84 -16.31 11.21
N LEU A 417 6.80 -16.30 10.36
CA LEU A 417 5.56 -15.60 10.68
C LEU A 417 4.84 -16.18 11.93
N PRO A 418 4.62 -17.50 12.07
CA PRO A 418 4.00 -18.06 13.29
C PRO A 418 4.80 -17.75 14.55
N ARG A 419 6.13 -17.80 14.46
CA ARG A 419 7.06 -17.50 15.58
C ARG A 419 6.97 -16.04 16.02
N LEU A 420 6.91 -15.10 15.07
CA LEU A 420 6.79 -13.66 15.39
C LEU A 420 5.41 -13.30 15.97
N LEU A 421 4.39 -14.14 15.77
CA LEU A 421 3.06 -13.95 16.36
C LEU A 421 2.98 -14.47 17.80
N ASP A 422 3.88 -15.37 18.20
CA ASP A 422 3.94 -15.93 19.55
C ASP A 422 5.31 -15.69 20.20
N ILE A 423 5.70 -14.42 20.31
CA ILE A 423 7.03 -14.05 20.79
C ILE A 423 7.28 -14.55 22.22
N ARG A 424 6.25 -14.59 23.07
CA ARG A 424 6.40 -15.00 24.48
C ARG A 424 6.80 -16.46 24.63
N SER A 425 6.52 -17.33 23.66
CA SER A 425 7.01 -18.72 23.70
C SER A 425 8.49 -18.84 23.34
N ILE A 426 9.04 -17.87 22.59
CA ILE A 426 10.45 -17.83 22.20
C ILE A 426 11.28 -17.10 23.25
N PHE A 427 10.76 -15.98 23.75
CA PHE A 427 11.44 -15.09 24.67
C PHE A 427 10.48 -14.62 25.78
N PRO A 428 10.40 -15.35 26.92
CA PRO A 428 9.47 -15.01 28.00
C PRO A 428 9.71 -13.62 28.60
N ALA A 429 10.96 -13.14 28.59
CA ALA A 429 11.36 -11.82 29.06
C ALA A 429 11.23 -10.70 28.01
N ALA A 430 10.45 -10.93 26.93
CA ALA A 430 10.19 -9.95 25.88
C ALA A 430 9.71 -8.59 26.43
N SER A 431 10.29 -7.51 25.89
CA SER A 431 9.91 -6.16 26.27
C SER A 431 8.47 -5.84 25.88
N THR A 432 7.87 -4.85 26.58
CA THR A 432 6.53 -4.35 26.24
C THR A 432 6.45 -3.85 24.80
N GLY A 433 7.52 -3.22 24.28
CA GLY A 433 7.59 -2.74 22.90
C GLY A 433 7.62 -3.86 21.87
N LEU A 434 8.28 -4.98 22.14
CA LEU A 434 8.30 -6.14 21.25
C LEU A 434 6.95 -6.86 21.20
N VAL A 435 6.28 -6.97 22.34
CA VAL A 435 4.91 -7.51 22.41
C VAL A 435 3.94 -6.61 21.64
N GLU A 436 4.05 -5.28 21.79
CA GLU A 436 3.23 -4.32 21.04
C GLU A 436 3.45 -4.42 19.52
N LEU A 437 4.70 -4.59 19.07
CA LEU A 437 5.02 -4.83 17.66
C LEU A 437 4.38 -6.12 17.15
N SER A 438 4.41 -7.21 17.92
CA SER A 438 3.74 -8.48 17.59
C SER A 438 2.22 -8.30 17.46
N ASP A 439 1.61 -7.57 18.40
CA ASP A 439 0.17 -7.30 18.38
C ASP A 439 -0.22 -6.40 17.20
N ASN A 440 0.63 -5.46 16.83
CA ASN A 440 0.46 -4.65 15.62
C ASN A 440 0.56 -5.51 14.35
N LEU A 441 1.49 -6.46 14.29
CA LEU A 441 1.55 -7.44 13.19
C LEU A 441 0.28 -8.31 13.13
N LYS A 442 -0.23 -8.79 14.27
CA LYS A 442 -1.51 -9.54 14.33
C LYS A 442 -2.67 -8.71 13.79
N LYS A 443 -2.78 -7.45 14.23
CA LYS A 443 -3.81 -6.53 13.75
C LYS A 443 -3.69 -6.29 12.25
N GLU A 444 -2.47 -6.09 11.74
CA GLU A 444 -2.21 -5.84 10.33
C GLU A 444 -2.55 -7.06 9.45
N ILE A 445 -2.18 -8.27 9.89
CA ILE A 445 -2.56 -9.52 9.20
C ILE A 445 -4.07 -9.67 9.16
N LYS A 446 -4.76 -9.42 10.28
CA LYS A 446 -6.22 -9.46 10.35
C LYS A 446 -6.86 -8.42 9.42
N SER A 447 -6.36 -7.19 9.45
CA SER A 447 -6.81 -6.10 8.58
C SER A 447 -6.65 -6.45 7.10
N THR A 448 -5.45 -6.93 6.71
CA THR A 448 -5.13 -7.37 5.34
C THR A 448 -6.06 -8.50 4.89
N THR A 449 -6.31 -9.49 5.76
CA THR A 449 -7.20 -10.62 5.46
C THR A 449 -8.65 -10.17 5.25
N ASN A 450 -9.12 -9.23 6.08
CA ASN A 450 -10.44 -8.64 5.97
C ASN A 450 -10.57 -7.83 4.68
N GLU A 451 -9.57 -7.01 4.35
CA GLU A 451 -9.56 -6.19 3.13
C GLU A 451 -9.52 -7.07 1.87
N ILE A 452 -8.76 -8.17 1.85
CA ILE A 452 -8.79 -9.19 0.78
C ILE A 452 -10.21 -9.72 0.56
N SER A 453 -10.86 -10.14 1.65
CA SER A 453 -12.19 -10.73 1.58
C SER A 453 -13.22 -9.69 1.09
N ALA A 454 -13.17 -8.47 1.64
CA ALA A 454 -14.02 -7.35 1.26
C ALA A 454 -13.86 -6.97 -0.22
N GLU A 455 -12.63 -6.95 -0.72
CA GLU A 455 -12.34 -6.61 -2.11
C GLU A 455 -12.86 -7.68 -3.07
N ILE A 456 -12.67 -8.97 -2.77
CA ILE A 456 -13.23 -10.06 -3.58
C ILE A 456 -14.76 -9.99 -3.63
N HIS A 457 -15.42 -9.86 -2.47
CA HIS A 457 -16.88 -9.83 -2.41
C HIS A 457 -17.46 -8.57 -3.05
N SER A 458 -16.87 -7.40 -2.85
CA SER A 458 -17.35 -6.17 -3.50
C SER A 458 -17.28 -6.22 -5.02
N ARG A 459 -16.21 -6.80 -5.60
CA ARG A 459 -16.11 -7.02 -7.05
C ARG A 459 -17.15 -7.99 -7.58
N LEU A 460 -17.41 -9.08 -6.84
CA LEU A 460 -18.44 -10.06 -7.19
C LEU A 460 -19.84 -9.46 -7.14
N VAL A 461 -20.17 -8.74 -6.06
CA VAL A 461 -21.47 -8.09 -5.87
C VAL A 461 -21.69 -7.01 -6.95
N LEU A 462 -20.67 -6.23 -7.30
CA LEU A 462 -20.76 -5.24 -8.38
C LEU A 462 -21.05 -5.91 -9.73
N GLY A 463 -20.34 -6.99 -10.07
CA GLY A 463 -20.54 -7.73 -11.31
C GLY A 463 -21.90 -8.40 -11.39
N LEU A 464 -22.29 -9.17 -10.37
CA LEU A 464 -23.58 -9.85 -10.30
C LEU A 464 -24.75 -8.86 -10.25
N GLY A 465 -24.58 -7.75 -9.52
CA GLY A 465 -25.60 -6.70 -9.44
C GLY A 465 -25.90 -6.03 -10.76
N CYS A 466 -24.99 -6.06 -11.74
CA CYS A 466 -25.30 -5.57 -13.08
C CYS A 466 -26.50 -6.32 -13.71
N THR A 467 -26.64 -7.62 -13.43
CA THR A 467 -27.76 -8.42 -13.96
C THR A 467 -29.10 -7.99 -13.38
N THR A 468 -29.16 -7.80 -12.07
CA THR A 468 -30.38 -7.39 -11.36
C THR A 468 -30.76 -5.96 -11.71
N LEU A 469 -29.78 -5.06 -11.83
CA LEU A 469 -29.97 -3.67 -12.24
C LEU A 469 -30.56 -3.55 -13.65
N VAL A 470 -30.01 -4.30 -14.61
CA VAL A 470 -30.54 -4.29 -15.99
C VAL A 470 -31.96 -4.86 -16.02
N LEU A 471 -32.24 -5.95 -15.29
CA LEU A 471 -33.61 -6.49 -15.22
C LEU A 471 -34.61 -5.47 -14.65
N ILE A 472 -34.27 -4.81 -13.54
CA ILE A 472 -35.12 -3.75 -12.98
C ILE A 472 -35.32 -2.62 -14.01
N ALA A 473 -34.28 -2.23 -14.73
CA ALA A 473 -34.35 -1.20 -15.76
C ALA A 473 -35.28 -1.58 -16.91
N ILE A 474 -35.22 -2.82 -17.40
CA ILE A 474 -36.15 -3.34 -18.41
C ILE A 474 -37.59 -3.22 -17.91
N ALA A 475 -37.86 -3.70 -16.69
CA ALA A 475 -39.20 -3.72 -16.14
C ALA A 475 -39.76 -2.30 -15.91
N LEU A 476 -38.97 -1.39 -15.34
CA LEU A 476 -39.36 0.01 -15.16
C LEU A 476 -39.55 0.73 -16.51
N GLY A 477 -38.70 0.44 -17.50
CA GLY A 477 -38.86 0.96 -18.86
C GLY A 477 -40.20 0.57 -19.47
N ILE A 478 -40.62 -0.69 -19.32
CA ILE A 478 -41.91 -1.18 -19.83
C ILE A 478 -43.10 -0.56 -19.08
N ILE A 479 -42.97 -0.33 -17.77
CA ILE A 479 -44.06 0.22 -16.93
C ILE A 479 -44.31 1.69 -17.22
N PHE A 480 -43.27 2.52 -17.35
CA PHE A 480 -43.39 3.97 -17.55
C PHE A 480 -43.65 4.34 -19.02
N LYS A 481 -44.63 3.70 -19.68
CA LYS A 481 -45.01 3.94 -21.09
C LYS A 481 -45.23 5.44 -21.37
N GLY A 482 -44.29 6.08 -22.09
CA GLY A 482 -44.46 7.38 -22.73
C GLY A 482 -43.85 8.63 -22.05
N GLY A 483 -43.24 9.49 -22.89
CA GLY A 483 -42.92 10.91 -22.66
C GLY A 483 -41.85 11.25 -21.62
N HIS A 484 -41.85 10.60 -20.47
CA HIS A 484 -40.92 10.87 -19.36
C HIS A 484 -39.75 9.87 -19.34
N LEU A 485 -39.05 9.72 -20.47
CA LEU A 485 -37.84 8.88 -20.55
C LEU A 485 -36.80 9.24 -19.47
N LEU A 486 -36.74 10.52 -19.10
CA LEU A 486 -35.88 11.01 -18.02
C LEU A 486 -36.30 10.51 -16.64
N SER A 487 -37.60 10.31 -16.38
CA SER A 487 -38.09 9.79 -15.10
C SER A 487 -37.89 8.28 -14.99
N ALA A 488 -38.07 7.52 -16.08
CA ALA A 488 -37.76 6.10 -16.14
C ALA A 488 -36.27 5.86 -15.89
N PHE A 489 -35.40 6.68 -16.49
CA PHE A 489 -33.97 6.61 -16.19
C PHE A 489 -33.66 7.00 -14.73
N GLY A 490 -34.14 8.15 -14.27
CA GLY A 490 -33.89 8.63 -12.91
C GLY A 490 -34.34 7.62 -11.84
N THR A 491 -35.51 7.00 -12.03
CA THR A 491 -36.01 5.96 -11.12
C THR A 491 -35.19 4.67 -11.20
N SER A 492 -34.72 4.27 -12.38
CA SER A 492 -33.83 3.11 -12.53
C SER A 492 -32.43 3.32 -11.94
N ALA A 493 -31.93 4.56 -11.87
CA ALA A 493 -30.63 4.88 -11.28
C ALA A 493 -30.60 4.72 -9.74
N ILE A 494 -31.74 4.83 -9.07
CA ILE A 494 -31.85 4.70 -7.60
C ILE A 494 -31.37 3.31 -7.13
N PRO A 495 -31.87 2.17 -7.67
CA PRO A 495 -31.33 0.84 -7.39
C PRO A 495 -29.80 0.73 -7.51
N ALA A 496 -29.22 1.35 -8.54
CA ALA A 496 -27.78 1.31 -8.75
C ALA A 496 -27.02 2.08 -7.66
N ALA A 497 -27.50 3.27 -7.31
CA ALA A 497 -26.93 4.05 -6.20
C ALA A 497 -27.05 3.30 -4.87
N VAL A 498 -28.20 2.68 -4.59
CA VAL A 498 -28.41 1.87 -3.39
C VAL A 498 -27.42 0.71 -3.33
N LEU A 499 -27.23 -0.04 -4.42
CA LEU A 499 -26.26 -1.13 -4.46
C LEU A 499 -24.84 -0.64 -4.14
N VAL A 500 -24.42 0.46 -4.74
CA VAL A 500 -23.10 1.06 -4.48
C VAL A 500 -22.95 1.47 -3.02
N VAL A 501 -23.98 2.07 -2.42
CA VAL A 501 -23.98 2.42 -0.98
C VAL A 501 -23.80 1.19 -0.10
N PHE A 502 -24.51 0.09 -0.36
CA PHE A 502 -24.33 -1.16 0.39
C PHE A 502 -22.91 -1.74 0.23
N ILE A 503 -22.34 -1.67 -0.97
CA ILE A 503 -20.95 -2.09 -1.21
C ILE A 503 -19.97 -1.24 -0.40
N LEU A 504 -20.10 0.09 -0.46
CA LEU A 504 -19.21 1.01 0.25
C LEU A 504 -19.34 0.87 1.77
N ALA A 505 -20.57 0.86 2.29
CA ALA A 505 -20.85 0.67 3.71
C ALA A 505 -20.31 -0.68 4.22
N GLY A 506 -20.50 -1.75 3.46
CA GLY A 506 -19.94 -3.06 3.78
C GLY A 506 -18.40 -3.04 3.82
N LYS A 507 -17.75 -2.36 2.86
CA LYS A 507 -16.28 -2.26 2.81
C LYS A 507 -15.75 -1.50 4.01
N ASP A 508 -16.36 -0.39 4.38
CA ASP A 508 -15.90 0.38 5.54
C ASP A 508 -16.17 -0.36 6.86
N LEU A 509 -17.25 -1.14 6.95
CA LEU A 509 -17.50 -1.99 8.11
C LEU A 509 -16.44 -3.10 8.28
N THR A 510 -15.92 -3.67 7.19
CA THR A 510 -14.83 -4.68 7.27
C THR A 510 -13.49 -4.12 7.79
N LYS A 511 -13.29 -2.79 7.69
CA LYS A 511 -12.11 -2.12 8.22
C LYS A 511 -12.25 -1.80 9.71
N ASN A 512 -13.45 -1.83 10.26
CA ASN A 512 -13.67 -1.52 11.67
C ASN A 512 -13.24 -2.71 12.54
N PRO A 513 -12.25 -2.55 13.43
CA PRO A 513 -11.76 -3.65 14.27
C PRO A 513 -12.80 -4.15 15.29
N ALA A 514 -13.78 -3.33 15.65
CA ALA A 514 -14.83 -3.68 16.61
C ALA A 514 -15.88 -4.65 16.04
N VAL A 515 -15.95 -4.78 14.72
CA VAL A 515 -17.01 -5.49 14.03
C VAL A 515 -16.44 -6.69 13.29
N PRO A 516 -17.05 -7.90 13.38
CA PRO A 516 -16.60 -9.05 12.60
C PRO A 516 -16.70 -8.76 11.09
N ALA A 517 -15.65 -9.06 10.32
CA ALA A 517 -15.61 -8.80 8.88
C ALA A 517 -16.74 -9.50 8.10
N ALA A 518 -17.24 -10.64 8.62
CA ALA A 518 -18.39 -11.34 8.07
C ALA A 518 -19.64 -10.44 7.98
N THR A 519 -19.85 -9.54 8.95
CA THR A 519 -21.00 -8.62 8.93
C THR A 519 -20.90 -7.62 7.78
N GLY A 520 -19.70 -7.06 7.51
CA GLY A 520 -19.46 -6.18 6.38
C GLY A 520 -19.73 -6.89 5.05
N ILE A 521 -19.32 -8.15 4.93
CA ILE A 521 -19.62 -8.99 3.77
C ILE A 521 -21.13 -9.23 3.65
N MET A 522 -21.83 -9.57 4.74
CA MET A 522 -23.29 -9.74 4.74
C MET A 522 -24.02 -8.48 4.29
N VAL A 523 -23.56 -7.28 4.70
CA VAL A 523 -24.11 -5.99 4.24
C VAL A 523 -23.92 -5.80 2.73
N MET A 524 -22.77 -6.19 2.16
CA MET A 524 -22.58 -6.11 0.71
C MET A 524 -23.59 -6.98 -0.04
N TRP A 525 -23.76 -8.23 0.39
CA TRP A 525 -24.68 -9.18 -0.26
C TRP A 525 -26.15 -8.86 -0.01
N SER A 526 -26.51 -8.30 1.14
CA SER A 526 -27.90 -7.93 1.44
C SER A 526 -28.44 -6.90 0.45
N GLY A 527 -27.61 -5.92 0.04
CA GLY A 527 -27.96 -4.98 -1.02
C GLY A 527 -28.37 -5.69 -2.33
N LEU A 528 -27.60 -6.71 -2.74
CA LEU A 528 -27.92 -7.50 -3.94
C LEU A 528 -29.18 -8.37 -3.76
N VAL A 529 -29.34 -8.99 -2.59
CA VAL A 529 -30.52 -9.82 -2.28
C VAL A 529 -31.80 -8.99 -2.28
N ILE A 530 -31.77 -7.80 -1.65
CA ILE A 530 -32.91 -6.87 -1.63
C ILE A 530 -33.27 -6.45 -3.05
N LEU A 531 -32.29 -6.05 -3.88
CA LEU A 531 -32.55 -5.68 -5.27
C LEU A 531 -33.07 -6.85 -6.11
N SER A 532 -32.57 -8.05 -5.87
CA SER A 532 -33.08 -9.26 -6.54
C SER A 532 -34.55 -9.53 -6.16
N ALA A 533 -34.91 -9.37 -4.89
CA ALA A 533 -36.29 -9.49 -4.42
C ALA A 533 -37.19 -8.41 -5.04
N VAL A 534 -36.73 -7.16 -5.12
CA VAL A 534 -37.45 -6.09 -5.81
C VAL A 534 -37.65 -6.43 -7.29
N ALA A 535 -36.62 -6.93 -7.97
CA ALA A 535 -36.74 -7.36 -9.36
C ALA A 535 -37.82 -8.44 -9.52
N ILE A 536 -37.84 -9.46 -8.67
CA ILE A 536 -38.87 -10.52 -8.69
C ILE A 536 -40.28 -9.94 -8.51
N VAL A 537 -40.46 -9.03 -7.53
CA VAL A 537 -41.76 -8.39 -7.27
C VAL A 537 -42.24 -7.56 -8.46
N VAL A 538 -41.35 -6.77 -9.06
CA VAL A 538 -41.68 -5.94 -10.22
C VAL A 538 -42.06 -6.82 -11.41
N TYR A 539 -41.30 -7.88 -11.69
CA TYR A 539 -41.62 -8.82 -12.76
C TYR A 539 -42.94 -9.58 -12.53
N HIS A 540 -43.23 -9.95 -11.28
CA HIS A 540 -44.50 -10.61 -10.94
C HIS A 540 -45.70 -9.70 -11.19
N ARG A 541 -45.58 -8.40 -10.89
CA ARG A 541 -46.60 -7.41 -11.26
C ARG A 541 -46.74 -7.29 -12.77
N LEU A 542 -45.61 -7.23 -13.47
CA LEU A 542 -45.57 -7.04 -14.92
C LEU A 542 -46.21 -8.21 -15.67
N LEU A 543 -46.07 -9.45 -15.18
CA LEU A 543 -46.73 -10.65 -15.73
C LEU A 543 -48.24 -10.72 -15.45
N LYS A 544 -48.74 -9.99 -14.43
CA LYS A 544 -50.18 -9.93 -14.11
C LYS A 544 -50.94 -8.89 -14.93
N THR A 545 -50.25 -7.88 -15.46
CA THR A 545 -50.76 -6.89 -16.43
C THR A 545 -50.62 -7.39 -17.86
#